data_AF-A0A1N6MQV4-F1
#
_entry.id   AF-A0A1N6MQV4-F1
#
_cell.length_a   1.000
_cell.length_b   1.000
_cell.length_c   1.000
_cell.angle_alpha   90.00
_cell.angle_beta   90.00
_cell.angle_gamma   90.00
#
_symmetry.space_group_name_H-M   'P 1'
#
loop_
_entity.id
_entity.type
_entity.pdbx_description
1 polymer ?
#
loop_
_entity_poly.entity_id
_entity_poly.type
_entity_poly.pdbx_seq_one_letter_code
_entity_poly.pdbx_strand_id
1 'polypeptide(L)'
;MCQLSFLANPTGWADPFGLAPCPRNYKLENRVDTALGRRVYKNDGIIDVKTPVKDMKIVESALNSPSFNKMKKMIENGATNKDLMRQGYAPFGPDGRQLNLHHVIGKEPGPMVELPASLHKQYHRELHGLIESGRSFRNNKAADREYNKFRKAYWKLRAEEL
;
A
#
# COMPACT_ATOMS: atom_id res chain seq x y z
N MET A 1 -8.20 18.08 19.91
CA MET A 1 -8.18 18.39 18.46
C MET A 1 -6.73 18.64 18.09
N CYS A 2 -6.18 18.01 17.06
CA CYS A 2 -4.79 18.26 16.64
C CYS A 2 -4.78 18.62 15.16
N GLN A 3 -4.23 19.80 14.86
CA GLN A 3 -4.03 20.33 13.53
C GLN A 3 -2.76 19.72 12.91
N LEU A 4 -2.83 19.41 11.62
CA LEU A 4 -1.71 18.98 10.80
C LEU A 4 -0.60 20.05 10.83
N SER A 5 0.66 19.64 11.01
CA SER A 5 1.82 20.54 10.90
C SER A 5 2.92 19.90 10.07
N PHE A 6 3.63 20.72 9.29
CA PHE A 6 4.78 20.31 8.48
C PHE A 6 6.01 20.07 9.37
N LEU A 7 6.77 18.98 9.14
CA LEU A 7 8.00 18.69 9.89
C LEU A 7 9.14 19.65 9.50
N ALA A 8 9.90 20.09 10.51
CA ALA A 8 10.90 21.15 10.42
C ALA A 8 12.31 20.70 9.95
N ASN A 9 12.47 19.53 9.31
CA ASN A 9 13.82 19.05 8.94
C ASN A 9 13.84 18.25 7.61
N PRO A 10 14.26 18.87 6.49
CA PRO A 10 14.07 18.31 5.14
C PRO A 10 15.16 17.33 4.66
N THR A 11 16.17 17.00 5.48
CA THR A 11 17.29 16.14 5.04
C THR A 11 17.12 14.65 5.35
N GLY A 12 16.10 14.26 6.12
CA GLY A 12 15.78 12.86 6.41
C GLY A 12 14.45 12.34 5.84
N TRP A 13 13.54 13.23 5.45
CA TRP A 13 12.21 12.86 4.99
C TRP A 13 11.49 14.07 4.38
N ALA A 14 10.99 13.93 3.16
CA ALA A 14 9.88 14.74 2.67
C ALA A 14 8.69 13.80 2.58
N ASP A 15 7.70 13.97 3.47
CA ASP A 15 6.35 13.54 3.14
C ASP A 15 5.96 14.26 1.86
N PRO A 16 5.77 13.56 0.73
CA PRO A 16 5.31 14.25 -0.46
C PRO A 16 3.88 14.80 -0.24
N PHE A 17 3.16 14.33 0.79
CA PHE A 17 1.72 14.58 0.99
C PHE A 17 1.32 14.99 2.42
N GLY A 18 2.22 15.03 3.39
CA GLY A 18 1.96 15.42 4.79
C GLY A 18 0.98 14.52 5.57
N LEU A 19 0.90 13.22 5.25
CA LEU A 19 -0.11 12.28 5.76
C LEU A 19 0.29 11.50 7.03
N ALA A 20 1.39 11.85 7.71
CA ALA A 20 1.78 11.16 8.93
C ALA A 20 0.72 11.27 10.05
N PRO A 21 0.21 10.16 10.62
CA PRO A 21 -0.57 10.20 11.84
C PRO A 21 0.32 10.61 13.03
N CYS A 22 -0.22 11.46 13.92
CA CYS A 22 0.47 11.99 15.10
C CYS A 22 1.04 10.85 15.99
N PRO A 23 2.31 10.90 16.43
CA PRO A 23 2.85 9.86 17.29
C PRO A 23 2.64 10.19 18.76
N ARG A 24 1.94 9.30 19.48
CA ARG A 24 2.41 8.89 20.80
C ARG A 24 2.94 7.47 20.64
N ASN A 25 4.25 7.37 20.42
CA ASN A 25 5.04 6.13 20.41
C ASN A 25 4.99 5.24 19.14
N TYR A 26 4.96 5.83 17.94
CA TYR A 26 5.25 5.06 16.72
C TYR A 26 6.70 5.26 16.30
N LYS A 27 7.52 4.19 16.32
CA LYS A 27 8.85 4.20 15.68
C LYS A 27 8.64 4.16 14.17
N LEU A 28 8.81 5.30 13.53
CA LEU A 28 8.66 5.48 12.09
C LEU A 28 9.90 4.92 11.36
N GLU A 29 10.03 3.60 11.25
CA GLU A 29 11.08 2.96 10.43
C GLU A 29 10.66 2.97 8.94
N ASN A 30 10.43 4.16 8.37
CA ASN A 30 10.07 4.33 6.96
C ASN A 30 11.32 4.18 6.07
N ARG A 31 11.50 2.99 5.47
CA ARG A 31 12.60 2.73 4.53
C ARG A 31 12.25 3.17 3.11
N VAL A 32 13.06 4.06 2.55
CA VAL A 32 13.03 4.37 1.10
C VAL A 32 14.05 3.50 0.41
N ASP A 33 13.58 2.43 -0.21
CA ASP A 33 14.45 1.49 -0.93
C ASP A 33 14.13 1.46 -2.42
N THR A 34 15.13 1.04 -3.20
CA THR A 34 14.90 0.63 -4.58
C THR A 34 14.39 -0.80 -4.58
N ALA A 35 13.07 -0.97 -4.72
CA ALA A 35 12.46 -2.26 -4.94
C ALA A 35 12.27 -2.48 -6.44
N LEU A 36 12.91 -3.52 -6.99
CA LEU A 36 12.76 -3.91 -8.41
C LEU A 36 13.00 -2.75 -9.39
N GLY A 37 14.01 -1.92 -9.11
CA GLY A 37 14.36 -0.75 -9.94
C GLY A 37 13.45 0.47 -9.75
N ARG A 38 12.59 0.50 -8.72
CA ARG A 38 11.71 1.64 -8.41
C ARG A 38 11.88 2.09 -6.98
N ARG A 39 11.80 3.40 -6.76
CA ARG A 39 11.72 3.97 -5.41
C ARG A 39 10.35 3.65 -4.81
N VAL A 40 10.34 3.04 -3.62
CA VAL A 40 9.11 2.77 -2.87
C VAL A 40 9.22 3.32 -1.45
N TYR A 41 8.22 4.09 -1.06
CA TYR A 41 8.04 4.59 0.31
C TYR A 41 7.23 3.56 1.10
N LYS A 42 7.92 2.84 1.99
CA LYS A 42 7.37 1.73 2.79
C LYS A 42 6.92 2.22 4.15
N ASN A 43 5.93 1.55 4.74
CA ASN A 43 5.48 1.78 6.11
C ASN A 43 5.30 0.42 6.81
N ASP A 44 6.25 0.06 7.68
CA ASP A 44 6.30 -1.27 8.31
C ASP A 44 5.14 -1.47 9.30
N GLY A 45 4.79 -0.48 10.10
CA GLY A 45 3.79 -0.68 11.17
C GLY A 45 2.34 -0.48 10.72
N ILE A 46 2.05 -0.47 9.42
CA ILE A 46 0.69 -0.66 8.89
C ILE A 46 0.46 -2.10 8.41
N ILE A 47 1.46 -2.99 8.58
CA ILE A 47 1.38 -4.40 8.23
C ILE A 47 1.58 -5.26 9.48
N ASP A 48 0.53 -5.95 9.92
CA ASP A 48 0.64 -7.01 10.93
C ASP A 48 0.91 -8.36 10.23
N VAL A 49 2.10 -8.92 10.43
CA VAL A 49 2.53 -10.20 9.82
C VAL A 49 2.26 -11.43 10.67
N LYS A 50 1.85 -11.25 11.94
CA LYS A 50 1.73 -12.33 12.92
C LYS A 50 0.29 -12.79 13.07
N THR A 51 -0.66 -11.87 13.06
CA THR A 51 -2.08 -12.19 13.25
C THR A 51 -2.64 -12.87 11.99
N PRO A 52 -3.30 -14.03 12.12
CA PRO A 52 -4.05 -14.61 11.01
C PRO A 52 -5.12 -13.64 10.52
N VAL A 53 -5.25 -13.49 9.20
CA VAL A 53 -6.15 -12.47 8.61
C VAL A 53 -7.60 -12.70 9.00
N LYS A 54 -8.01 -13.96 9.23
CA LYS A 54 -9.36 -14.30 9.72
C LYS A 54 -9.67 -13.76 11.12
N ASP A 55 -8.64 -13.47 11.92
CA ASP A 55 -8.77 -12.93 13.28
C ASP A 55 -8.64 -11.40 13.28
N MET A 56 -8.32 -10.79 12.14
CA MET A 56 -8.29 -9.33 11.97
C MET A 56 -9.69 -8.78 11.69
N LYS A 57 -9.92 -7.51 12.03
CA LYS A 57 -11.15 -6.78 11.66
C LYS A 57 -11.14 -6.39 10.18
N ILE A 58 -11.39 -7.37 9.29
CA ILE A 58 -11.46 -7.14 7.85
C ILE A 58 -12.83 -6.60 7.42
N VAL A 59 -12.83 -5.77 6.39
CA VAL A 59 -14.06 -5.34 5.72
C VAL A 59 -14.45 -6.41 4.71
N GLU A 60 -15.44 -7.24 5.01
CA GLU A 60 -15.85 -8.40 4.19
C GLU A 60 -16.13 -8.03 2.73
N SER A 61 -16.69 -6.85 2.48
CA SER A 61 -16.94 -6.36 1.11
C SER A 61 -15.68 -6.23 0.26
N ALA A 62 -14.49 -6.13 0.87
CA ALA A 62 -13.21 -6.13 0.16
C ALA A 62 -12.91 -7.47 -0.54
N LEU A 63 -13.61 -8.55 -0.17
CA LEU A 63 -13.41 -9.90 -0.71
C LEU A 63 -14.52 -10.32 -1.69
N ASN A 64 -15.46 -9.45 -2.07
CA ASN A 64 -16.66 -9.86 -2.84
C ASN A 64 -16.41 -10.19 -4.33
N SER A 65 -15.16 -10.20 -4.80
CA SER A 65 -14.82 -10.59 -6.17
C SER A 65 -14.47 -12.09 -6.28
N PRO A 66 -14.94 -12.81 -7.32
CA PRO A 66 -14.49 -14.18 -7.59
C PRO A 66 -12.97 -14.31 -7.75
N SER A 67 -12.30 -13.24 -8.18
CA SER A 67 -10.84 -13.18 -8.29
C SER A 67 -10.11 -13.40 -6.94
N PHE A 68 -10.81 -13.23 -5.82
CA PHE A 68 -10.29 -13.46 -4.47
C PHE A 68 -10.61 -14.83 -3.88
N ASN A 69 -11.27 -15.74 -4.60
CA ASN A 69 -11.64 -17.06 -4.04
C ASN A 69 -10.43 -17.85 -3.50
N LYS A 70 -9.30 -17.81 -4.20
CA LYS A 70 -8.05 -18.42 -3.72
C LYS A 70 -7.56 -17.78 -2.42
N MET A 71 -7.62 -16.45 -2.32
CA MET A 71 -7.21 -15.70 -1.14
C MET A 71 -8.14 -15.96 0.05
N LYS A 72 -9.46 -16.02 -0.17
CA LYS A 72 -10.44 -16.42 0.85
C LYS A 72 -10.11 -17.78 1.46
N LYS A 73 -9.88 -18.78 0.62
CA LYS A 73 -9.49 -20.12 1.08
C LYS A 73 -8.20 -20.11 1.91
N MET A 74 -7.22 -19.27 1.54
CA MET A 74 -6.01 -19.09 2.36
C MET A 74 -6.34 -18.48 3.72
N ILE A 75 -7.17 -17.44 3.75
CA ILE A 75 -7.59 -16.76 4.99
C ILE A 75 -8.36 -17.71 5.91
N GLU A 76 -9.31 -18.48 5.37
CA GLU A 76 -10.05 -19.52 6.09
C GLU A 76 -9.10 -20.57 6.73
N ASN A 77 -8.04 -20.92 5.99
CA ASN A 77 -6.98 -21.82 6.47
C ASN A 77 -5.99 -21.16 7.45
N GLY A 78 -6.21 -19.92 7.86
CA GLY A 78 -5.39 -19.22 8.86
C GLY A 78 -4.18 -18.47 8.30
N ALA A 79 -4.16 -18.14 7.01
CA ALA A 79 -3.06 -17.36 6.43
C ALA A 79 -2.89 -15.98 7.09
N THR A 80 -1.64 -15.57 7.32
CA THR A 80 -1.30 -14.21 7.75
C THR A 80 -1.05 -13.29 6.56
N ASN A 81 -0.88 -11.99 6.81
CA ASN A 81 -0.44 -11.06 5.77
C ASN A 81 0.87 -11.46 5.10
N LYS A 82 1.81 -12.08 5.85
CA LYS A 82 3.07 -12.57 5.29
C LYS A 82 2.83 -13.66 4.25
N ASP A 83 1.91 -14.59 4.52
CA ASP A 83 1.56 -15.66 3.58
C ASP A 83 0.85 -15.13 2.33
N LEU A 84 -0.03 -14.13 2.50
CA LEU A 84 -0.66 -13.44 1.38
C LEU A 84 0.39 -12.75 0.49
N MET A 85 1.33 -12.03 1.10
CA MET A 85 2.41 -11.33 0.43
C MET A 85 3.36 -12.29 -0.31
N ARG A 86 3.69 -13.46 0.24
CA ARG A 86 4.47 -14.52 -0.44
C ARG A 86 3.80 -15.01 -1.73
N GLN A 87 2.48 -14.97 -1.81
CA GLN A 87 1.74 -15.27 -3.03
C GLN A 87 1.60 -14.07 -3.99
N GLY A 88 2.04 -12.89 -3.54
CA GLY A 88 1.99 -11.63 -4.27
C GLY A 88 0.64 -10.89 -4.12
N TYR A 89 -0.15 -11.24 -3.11
CA TYR A 89 -1.31 -10.44 -2.71
C TYR A 89 -0.88 -9.28 -1.83
N ALA A 90 -1.63 -8.18 -1.89
CA ALA A 90 -1.43 -7.07 -0.95
C ALA A 90 -1.89 -7.50 0.44
N PRO A 91 -1.17 -7.11 1.51
CA PRO A 91 -1.59 -7.37 2.89
C PRO A 91 -2.81 -6.51 3.25
N PHE A 92 -3.55 -6.94 4.28
CA PHE A 92 -4.60 -6.15 4.92
C PHE A 92 -3.99 -5.18 5.93
N GLY A 93 -4.35 -3.90 5.79
CA GLY A 93 -3.95 -2.83 6.69
C GLY A 93 -4.87 -2.68 7.90
N PRO A 94 -4.60 -1.68 8.77
CA PRO A 94 -5.37 -1.43 9.99
C PRO A 94 -6.82 -1.01 9.73
N ASP A 95 -7.15 -0.60 8.51
CA ASP A 95 -8.50 -0.24 8.08
C ASP A 95 -9.33 -1.44 7.57
N GLY A 96 -8.81 -2.67 7.74
CA GLY A 96 -9.48 -3.90 7.36
C GLY A 96 -9.54 -4.12 5.83
N ARG A 97 -8.81 -3.33 5.05
CA ARG A 97 -8.75 -3.43 3.59
C ARG A 97 -7.33 -3.73 3.12
N GLN A 98 -7.20 -4.24 1.90
CA GLN A 98 -5.88 -4.44 1.29
C GLN A 98 -5.18 -3.08 1.10
N LEU A 99 -3.89 -3.02 1.46
CA LEU A 99 -3.06 -1.84 1.22
C LEU A 99 -2.96 -1.52 -0.27
N ASN A 100 -3.00 -0.24 -0.57
CA ASN A 100 -2.79 0.28 -1.90
C ASN A 100 -1.31 0.60 -2.11
N LEU A 101 -0.77 0.16 -3.24
CA LEU A 101 0.51 0.65 -3.77
C LEU A 101 0.18 1.77 -4.75
N HIS A 102 0.40 3.02 -4.34
CA HIS A 102 -0.01 4.19 -5.09
C HIS A 102 1.18 4.84 -5.82
N HIS A 103 0.99 5.22 -7.08
CA HIS A 103 1.97 5.99 -7.85
C HIS A 103 1.98 7.45 -7.44
N VAL A 104 3.11 7.95 -6.97
CA VAL A 104 3.21 9.33 -6.45
C VAL A 104 2.96 10.39 -7.53
N ILE A 105 3.31 10.13 -8.79
CA ILE A 105 3.23 11.12 -9.90
C ILE A 105 2.33 10.67 -11.05
N GLY A 106 1.56 9.59 -10.89
CA GLY A 106 0.65 9.08 -11.92
C GLY A 106 1.30 8.52 -13.20
N LYS A 107 2.64 8.42 -13.25
CA LYS A 107 3.40 7.85 -14.37
C LYS A 107 3.86 6.42 -14.06
N GLU A 108 3.91 5.58 -15.09
CA GLU A 108 4.40 4.21 -15.04
C GLU A 108 5.51 4.02 -16.10
N PRO A 109 6.72 3.59 -15.72
CA PRO A 109 7.21 3.34 -14.36
C PRO A 109 7.39 4.64 -13.55
N GLY A 110 7.20 4.56 -12.23
CA GLY A 110 7.35 5.71 -11.33
C GLY A 110 7.50 5.32 -9.85
N PRO A 111 7.81 6.30 -8.98
CA PRO A 111 7.89 6.10 -7.53
C PRO A 111 6.53 5.73 -6.93
N MET A 112 6.57 4.92 -5.88
CA MET A 112 5.39 4.32 -5.24
C MET A 112 5.33 4.57 -3.75
N VAL A 113 4.14 4.57 -3.17
CA VAL A 113 3.92 4.65 -1.72
C VAL A 113 2.89 3.62 -1.25
N GLU A 114 3.15 2.99 -0.11
CA GLU A 114 2.18 2.13 0.59
C GLU A 114 1.17 2.99 1.35
N LEU A 115 -0.13 2.80 1.10
CA LEU A 115 -1.20 3.56 1.75
C LEU A 115 -2.34 2.65 2.20
N PRO A 116 -2.94 2.88 3.38
CA PRO A 116 -4.25 2.33 3.71
C PRO A 116 -5.30 2.72 2.66
N ALA A 117 -6.22 1.81 2.35
CA ALA A 117 -7.22 2.04 1.31
C ALA A 117 -8.18 3.19 1.66
N SER A 118 -8.51 3.33 2.94
CA SER A 118 -9.29 4.44 3.50
C SER A 118 -8.60 5.79 3.29
N LEU A 119 -7.29 5.86 3.55
CA LEU A 119 -6.49 7.07 3.35
C LEU A 119 -6.44 7.45 1.86
N HIS A 120 -6.18 6.48 0.99
CA HIS A 120 -6.21 6.70 -0.45
C HIS A 120 -7.59 7.19 -0.95
N LYS A 121 -8.69 6.70 -0.35
CA LYS A 121 -10.04 7.16 -0.68
C LYS A 121 -10.30 8.58 -0.18
N GLN A 122 -9.91 8.88 1.06
CA GLN A 122 -10.11 10.19 1.68
C GLN A 122 -9.38 11.30 0.91
N TYR A 123 -8.14 11.05 0.52
CA TYR A 123 -7.28 12.02 -0.17
C TYR A 123 -7.22 11.77 -1.69
N HIS A 124 -8.24 11.12 -2.25
CA HIS A 124 -8.25 10.75 -3.67
C HIS A 124 -8.01 11.95 -4.58
N ARG A 125 -8.60 13.11 -4.26
CA ARG A 125 -8.46 14.33 -5.06
C ARG A 125 -7.03 14.87 -5.00
N GLU A 126 -6.41 14.86 -3.83
CA GLU A 126 -5.05 15.35 -3.62
C GLU A 126 -4.03 14.41 -4.28
N LEU A 127 -4.27 13.10 -4.17
CA LEU A 127 -3.41 12.05 -4.75
C LEU A 127 -3.51 11.94 -6.28
N HIS A 128 -4.68 12.24 -6.87
CA HIS A 128 -4.92 12.12 -8.32
C HIS A 128 -5.14 13.46 -9.02
N GLY A 129 -5.10 14.59 -8.30
CA GLY A 129 -5.51 15.90 -8.82
C GLY A 129 -4.64 16.46 -9.94
N LEU A 130 -3.43 15.94 -10.11
CA LEU A 130 -2.50 16.31 -11.19
C LEU A 130 -2.63 15.43 -12.44
N ILE A 131 -3.38 14.33 -12.35
CA ILE A 131 -3.63 13.42 -13.47
C ILE A 131 -4.87 13.93 -14.21
N GLU A 132 -4.69 14.55 -15.37
CA GLU A 132 -5.84 14.90 -16.23
C GLU A 132 -6.68 13.66 -16.54
N SER A 133 -7.99 13.86 -16.65
CA SER A 133 -8.96 12.82 -16.98
C SER A 133 -8.51 12.07 -18.25
N GLY A 134 -8.50 10.73 -18.18
CA GLY A 134 -8.09 9.88 -19.31
C GLY A 134 -6.57 9.67 -19.46
N ARG A 135 -5.71 10.40 -18.74
CA ARG A 135 -4.24 10.22 -18.81
C ARG A 135 -3.67 9.20 -17.83
N SER A 136 -4.53 8.43 -17.16
CA SER A 136 -4.08 7.35 -16.28
C SER A 136 -3.30 6.30 -17.08
N PHE A 137 -2.13 5.89 -16.59
CA PHE A 137 -1.36 4.80 -17.19
C PHE A 137 -2.19 3.50 -17.29
N ARG A 138 -3.23 3.36 -16.47
CA ARG A 138 -4.16 2.21 -16.52
C ARG A 138 -4.92 2.09 -17.83
N ASN A 139 -5.06 3.18 -18.58
CA ASN A 139 -5.67 3.16 -19.91
C ASN A 139 -4.72 2.53 -20.96
N ASN A 140 -3.42 2.46 -20.67
CA ASN A 140 -2.44 1.76 -21.49
C ASN A 140 -2.29 0.31 -21.00
N LYS A 141 -2.73 -0.65 -21.82
CA LYS A 141 -2.70 -2.09 -21.49
C LYS A 141 -1.29 -2.64 -21.21
N ALA A 142 -0.24 -2.06 -21.80
CA ALA A 142 1.13 -2.48 -21.53
C ALA A 142 1.58 -1.99 -20.15
N ALA A 143 1.39 -0.69 -19.88
CA ALA A 143 1.73 -0.09 -18.60
C ALA A 143 0.95 -0.70 -17.43
N ASP A 144 -0.36 -1.00 -17.60
CA ASP A 144 -1.16 -1.68 -16.58
C ASP A 144 -0.63 -3.10 -16.27
N ARG A 145 -0.21 -3.84 -17.30
CA ARG A 145 0.41 -5.17 -17.10
C ARG A 145 1.75 -5.07 -16.38
N GLU A 146 2.58 -4.10 -16.74
CA GLU A 146 3.87 -3.86 -16.09
C GLU A 146 3.69 -3.49 -14.62
N TYR A 147 2.74 -2.61 -14.32
CA TYR A 147 2.38 -2.25 -12.96
C TYR A 147 1.90 -3.47 -12.18
N ASN A 148 1.00 -4.28 -12.74
CA ASN A 148 0.49 -5.46 -12.04
C ASN A 148 1.59 -6.52 -11.80
N LYS A 149 2.54 -6.67 -12.73
CA LYS A 149 3.73 -7.52 -12.55
C LYS A 149 4.61 -6.99 -11.43
N PHE A 150 4.91 -5.68 -11.44
CA PHE A 150 5.68 -5.03 -10.40
C PHE A 150 4.99 -5.18 -9.03
N ARG A 151 3.71 -4.84 -8.92
CA ARG A 151 2.93 -4.94 -7.68
C ARG A 151 2.98 -6.34 -7.07
N LYS A 152 2.81 -7.38 -7.89
CA LYS A 152 2.87 -8.78 -7.43
C LYS A 152 4.26 -9.14 -6.93
N ALA A 153 5.31 -8.75 -7.65
CA ALA A 153 6.69 -9.03 -7.27
C ALA A 153 7.11 -8.22 -6.04
N TYR A 154 6.63 -6.99 -5.92
CA TYR A 154 6.86 -6.09 -4.79
C TYR A 154 6.34 -6.70 -3.50
N TRP A 155 5.08 -7.17 -3.45
CA TRP A 155 4.56 -7.78 -2.23
C TRP A 155 5.30 -9.06 -1.84
N LYS A 156 5.80 -9.83 -2.81
CA LYS A 156 6.66 -10.98 -2.51
C LYS A 156 7.98 -10.56 -1.87
N LEU A 157 8.63 -9.53 -2.39
CA LEU A 157 9.84 -8.96 -1.78
C LEU A 157 9.54 -8.46 -0.36
N ARG A 158 8.41 -7.77 -0.20
CA ARG A 158 7.97 -7.21 1.08
C ARG A 158 7.77 -8.27 2.17
N ALA A 159 7.33 -9.48 1.79
CA ALA A 159 7.22 -10.62 2.70
C ALA A 159 8.56 -11.12 3.23
N GLU A 160 9.66 -10.90 2.52
CA GLU A 160 11.00 -11.32 2.97
C GLU A 160 11.67 -10.24 3.84
N GLU A 161 11.21 -8.99 3.74
CA GLU A 161 11.73 -7.86 4.52
C GLU A 161 11.10 -7.71 5.92
N LEU A 162 9.92 -8.32 6.15
CA LEU A 162 9.13 -8.28 7.39
C LEU A 162 9.04 -9.66 8.04
#